data_AF-A0A651G7X9-F1
#
_entry.id   AF-A0A651G7X9-F1
#
_cell.length_a   1.000
_cell.length_b   1.000
_cell.length_c   1.000
_cell.angle_alpha   90.00
_cell.angle_beta   90.00
_cell.angle_gamma   90.00
#
_symmetry.space_group_name_H-M   'P 1'
#
loop_
_entity.id
_entity.type
_entity.pdbx_description
1 polymer ?
#
loop_
_entity_poly.entity_id
_entity_poly.type
_entity_poly.pdbx_seq_one_letter_code
_entity_poly.pdbx_strand_id
1 'polypeptide(L)'
;MTSGVSIMKKLVQNSIFLIALKVTILLLLASCSRSVDNLEPATNSTNPDVFINTFSAGLEYAAFGGSVPDAFQVDEEVTFGDNSTASMRFEVPDVGDPRGAYAGGTFFTTSPRDLSGYNAITFWAKASQPVTIDVFGIGNDLGENRYLASLNGTNLNTNWKQVIIPIPNPEKLTAARGMFFYSAGAINERGYTFWVDQVRYENLGTLAHAEFTIFDGEDLNETSFIGISRPLSGVSSKFNLPTGVDLMVNTAPAYFDIVSSDPSVATLDDSGNISTVGGPGNTQITARVGNTTANGSLRLQSLGQFEFPPTPAQDPADVISIFSDVYENVPVDFYNGFWEPFQTTLSADFTIDGDNFL
;
A
#
# COMPACT_ATOMS: atom_id res chain seq x y z
N MET A 1 6.80 8.97 -95.23
CA MET A 1 7.02 9.74 -93.99
C MET A 1 6.03 9.41 -92.86
N THR A 2 5.31 8.28 -92.91
CA THR A 2 4.27 7.92 -91.92
C THR A 2 4.68 6.84 -90.91
N SER A 3 5.86 6.23 -91.04
CA SER A 3 6.35 5.18 -90.13
C SER A 3 7.13 5.73 -88.92
N GLY A 4 7.86 6.85 -89.08
CA GLY A 4 8.65 7.45 -87.99
C GLY A 4 7.82 8.09 -86.87
N VAL A 5 6.63 8.62 -87.20
CA VAL A 5 5.75 9.30 -86.22
C VAL A 5 5.07 8.32 -85.26
N SER A 6 4.82 7.07 -85.69
CA SER A 6 4.17 6.04 -84.87
C SER A 6 5.11 5.47 -83.80
N ILE A 7 6.37 5.23 -84.16
CA ILE A 7 7.41 4.70 -83.24
C ILE A 7 7.78 5.75 -82.19
N MET A 8 7.87 7.02 -82.59
CA MET A 8 8.20 8.13 -81.68
C MET A 8 7.08 8.38 -80.65
N LYS A 9 5.81 8.25 -81.04
CA LYS A 9 4.66 8.34 -80.11
C LYS A 9 4.66 7.21 -79.07
N LYS A 10 4.97 5.97 -79.47
CA LYS A 10 5.07 4.82 -78.54
C LYS A 10 6.22 4.95 -77.54
N LEU A 11 7.38 5.44 -77.98
CA LEU A 11 8.53 5.69 -77.09
C LEU A 11 8.25 6.80 -76.07
N VAL A 12 7.58 7.88 -76.48
CA VAL A 12 7.16 8.97 -75.58
C VAL A 12 6.10 8.48 -74.59
N GLN A 13 5.11 7.69 -75.03
CA GLN A 13 4.07 7.12 -74.14
C GLN A 13 4.67 6.15 -73.09
N ASN A 14 5.58 5.27 -73.48
CA ASN A 14 6.26 4.39 -72.54
C ASN A 14 7.13 5.18 -71.55
N SER A 15 7.79 6.25 -71.99
CA SER A 15 8.61 7.09 -71.13
C SER A 15 7.76 7.85 -70.10
N ILE A 16 6.60 8.38 -70.52
CA ILE A 16 5.63 9.02 -69.61
C ILE A 16 5.06 8.01 -68.61
N PHE A 17 4.77 6.78 -69.05
CA PHE A 17 4.27 5.72 -68.17
C PHE A 17 5.31 5.28 -67.14
N LEU A 18 6.58 5.15 -67.53
CA LEU A 18 7.70 4.85 -66.63
C LEU A 18 7.99 5.99 -65.64
N ILE A 19 7.83 7.26 -66.05
CA ILE A 19 7.94 8.41 -65.17
C ILE A 19 6.78 8.44 -64.18
N ALA A 20 5.54 8.23 -64.65
CA ALA A 20 4.36 8.17 -63.80
C ALA A 20 4.48 7.04 -62.76
N LEU A 21 4.92 5.85 -63.18
CA LEU A 21 5.15 4.72 -62.27
C LEU A 21 6.24 5.01 -61.23
N LYS A 22 7.34 5.65 -61.63
CA LYS A 22 8.40 6.07 -60.70
C LYS A 22 7.91 7.14 -59.71
N VAL A 23 7.10 8.10 -60.17
CA VAL A 23 6.51 9.14 -59.30
C VAL A 23 5.50 8.52 -58.33
N THR A 24 4.68 7.57 -58.76
CA THR A 24 3.75 6.84 -57.89
C THR A 24 4.48 5.98 -56.86
N ILE A 25 5.58 5.31 -57.24
CA ILE A 25 6.42 4.55 -56.29
C ILE A 25 7.11 5.50 -55.30
N LEU A 26 7.58 6.67 -55.74
CA LEU A 26 8.16 7.69 -54.87
C LEU A 26 7.12 8.26 -53.88
N LEU A 27 5.87 8.45 -54.31
CA LEU A 27 4.76 8.91 -53.48
C LEU A 27 4.29 7.85 -52.47
N LEU A 28 4.39 6.56 -52.80
CA LEU A 28 4.06 5.45 -51.88
C LEU A 28 5.14 5.23 -50.81
N LEU A 29 6.42 5.49 -51.13
CA LEU A 29 7.53 5.47 -50.17
C LEU A 29 7.60 6.74 -49.30
N ALA A 30 6.98 7.84 -49.75
CA ALA A 30 6.77 9.05 -48.96
C ALA A 30 5.51 9.00 -48.08
N SER A 31 4.96 7.80 -47.83
CA SER A 31 3.98 7.60 -46.76
C SER A 31 4.66 7.97 -45.44
N CYS A 32 4.11 8.96 -44.75
CA CYS A 32 4.66 9.55 -43.54
C CYS A 32 5.15 8.49 -42.55
N SER A 33 6.46 8.34 -42.39
CA SER A 33 7.00 7.90 -41.11
C SER A 33 6.57 8.96 -40.10
N ARG A 34 5.56 8.68 -39.28
CA ARG A 34 5.28 9.52 -38.11
C ARG A 34 6.52 9.46 -37.23
N SER A 35 7.20 10.59 -37.04
CA SER A 35 8.29 10.65 -36.09
C SER A 35 7.71 10.40 -34.70
N VAL A 36 8.25 9.41 -33.99
CA VAL A 36 7.92 9.12 -32.59
C VAL A 36 8.72 10.02 -31.63
N ASP A 37 9.60 10.86 -32.19
CA ASP A 37 10.58 11.67 -31.46
C ASP A 37 9.98 12.74 -30.53
N ASN A 38 8.67 12.97 -30.58
CA ASN A 38 7.92 13.90 -29.72
C ASN A 38 6.64 13.28 -29.13
N LEU A 39 6.59 11.96 -28.96
CA LEU A 39 5.51 11.35 -28.18
C LEU A 39 5.83 11.53 -26.70
N GLU A 40 5.11 12.44 -26.05
CA GLU A 40 5.09 12.52 -24.59
C GLU A 40 4.73 11.13 -24.01
N PRO A 41 5.43 10.66 -22.97
CA PRO A 41 5.07 9.42 -22.30
C PRO A 41 3.58 9.46 -21.90
N ALA A 42 2.90 8.33 -22.06
CA ALA A 42 1.53 8.22 -21.56
C ALA A 42 1.52 8.49 -20.05
N THR A 43 0.75 9.48 -19.63
CA THR A 43 0.57 9.78 -18.21
C THR A 43 -0.47 8.85 -17.60
N ASN A 44 -0.31 8.53 -16.32
CA ASN A 44 -1.32 7.80 -15.58
C ASN A 44 -2.61 8.62 -15.50
N SER A 45 -3.76 7.94 -15.49
CA SER A 45 -5.05 8.61 -15.38
C SER A 45 -5.17 9.33 -14.03
N THR A 46 -5.67 10.56 -14.02
CA THR A 46 -5.99 11.30 -12.79
C THR A 46 -7.45 11.12 -12.35
N ASN A 47 -8.15 10.08 -12.84
CA ASN A 47 -9.57 9.89 -12.56
C ASN A 47 -9.82 9.67 -11.04
N PRO A 48 -10.56 10.56 -10.35
CA PRO A 48 -10.84 10.42 -8.93
C PRO A 48 -11.92 9.40 -8.61
N ASP A 49 -12.74 9.01 -9.58
CA ASP A 49 -13.97 8.28 -9.30
C ASP A 49 -13.69 6.79 -9.10
N VAL A 50 -14.22 6.20 -8.04
CA VAL A 50 -14.18 4.75 -7.80
C VAL A 50 -15.56 4.17 -8.10
N PHE A 51 -16.58 4.67 -7.41
CA PHE A 51 -17.98 4.27 -7.60
C PHE A 51 -18.90 5.48 -7.39
N ILE A 52 -19.61 5.89 -8.44
CA ILE A 52 -20.59 7.00 -8.37
C ILE A 52 -22.00 6.46 -8.56
N ASN A 53 -22.34 6.06 -9.79
CA ASN A 53 -23.54 5.29 -10.11
C ASN A 53 -23.18 3.94 -10.77
N THR A 54 -21.90 3.77 -11.03
CA THR A 54 -21.25 2.61 -11.61
C THR A 54 -19.76 2.73 -11.32
N PHE A 55 -19.03 1.64 -11.51
CA PHE A 55 -17.58 1.65 -11.40
C PHE A 55 -16.95 2.46 -12.53
N SER A 56 -15.88 3.18 -12.20
CA SER A 56 -15.03 3.76 -13.23
C SER A 56 -14.36 2.66 -14.06
N ALA A 57 -14.10 2.95 -15.34
CA ALA A 57 -13.54 1.97 -16.26
C ALA A 57 -12.19 1.41 -15.77
N GLY A 58 -11.99 0.10 -15.94
CA GLY A 58 -10.76 -0.59 -15.57
C GLY A 58 -10.64 -1.02 -14.11
N LEU A 59 -11.69 -0.81 -13.30
CA LEU A 59 -11.76 -1.37 -11.95
C LEU A 59 -12.12 -2.85 -11.98
N GLU A 60 -11.43 -3.60 -11.14
CA GLU A 60 -11.67 -4.99 -10.80
C GLU A 60 -12.00 -5.12 -9.32
N TYR A 61 -12.72 -6.17 -8.96
CA TYR A 61 -13.01 -6.53 -7.58
C TYR A 61 -12.44 -7.92 -7.28
N ALA A 62 -11.85 -8.07 -6.11
CA ALA A 62 -11.42 -9.35 -5.58
C ALA A 62 -11.80 -9.49 -4.11
N ALA A 63 -12.44 -10.61 -3.77
CA ALA A 63 -12.72 -11.01 -2.40
C ALA A 63 -11.43 -11.47 -1.70
N PHE A 64 -11.27 -11.14 -0.43
CA PHE A 64 -10.13 -11.59 0.38
C PHE A 64 -10.27 -13.06 0.80
N GLY A 65 -9.14 -13.67 1.18
CA GLY A 65 -9.13 -15.04 1.67
C GLY A 65 -10.03 -15.22 2.90
N GLY A 66 -10.95 -16.18 2.84
CA GLY A 66 -11.90 -16.49 3.91
C GLY A 66 -13.10 -15.55 4.01
N SER A 67 -13.21 -14.53 3.15
CA SER A 67 -14.43 -13.73 3.05
C SER A 67 -15.48 -14.44 2.17
N VAL A 68 -16.74 -14.02 2.30
CA VAL A 68 -17.83 -14.48 1.44
C VAL A 68 -17.61 -13.93 0.02
N PRO A 69 -17.40 -14.78 -1.00
CA PRO A 69 -16.99 -14.34 -2.34
C PRO A 69 -17.96 -13.39 -3.04
N ASP A 70 -19.26 -13.53 -2.75
CA ASP A 70 -20.37 -12.77 -3.32
C ASP A 70 -21.00 -11.79 -2.32
N ALA A 71 -20.27 -11.42 -1.25
CA ALA A 71 -20.75 -10.43 -0.27
C ALA A 71 -21.03 -9.07 -0.89
N PHE A 72 -20.27 -8.69 -1.92
CA PHE A 72 -20.43 -7.41 -2.62
C PHE A 72 -21.43 -7.53 -3.78
N GLN A 73 -22.37 -6.59 -3.83
CA GLN A 73 -23.36 -6.44 -4.89
C GLN A 73 -23.59 -4.96 -5.19
N VAL A 74 -24.10 -4.64 -6.38
CA VAL A 74 -24.61 -3.30 -6.72
C VAL A 74 -26.10 -3.26 -6.38
N ASP A 75 -26.55 -2.21 -5.69
CA ASP A 75 -27.94 -2.03 -5.26
C ASP A 75 -28.52 -0.75 -5.87
N GLU A 76 -29.65 -0.86 -6.57
CA GLU A 76 -30.33 0.25 -7.23
C GLU A 76 -31.52 0.81 -6.41
N GLU A 77 -31.84 0.20 -5.26
CA GLU A 77 -32.95 0.59 -4.39
C GLU A 77 -32.50 1.49 -3.22
N VAL A 78 -31.36 1.17 -2.61
CA VAL A 78 -30.83 1.92 -1.45
C VAL A 78 -29.64 2.77 -1.87
N THR A 79 -29.89 4.05 -2.17
CA THR A 79 -28.85 4.99 -2.64
C THR A 79 -28.75 6.25 -1.78
N PHE A 80 -27.65 7.00 -1.95
CA PHE A 80 -27.42 8.26 -1.28
C PHE A 80 -27.91 9.46 -2.12
N GLY A 81 -28.91 10.16 -1.61
CA GLY A 81 -29.44 11.38 -2.22
C GLY A 81 -30.25 11.13 -3.49
N ASP A 82 -30.84 12.19 -4.04
CA ASP A 82 -31.81 12.07 -5.12
C ASP A 82 -31.19 11.81 -6.51
N ASN A 83 -29.88 11.98 -6.64
CA ASN A 83 -29.15 11.87 -7.92
C ASN A 83 -28.31 10.58 -8.05
N SER A 84 -28.26 9.76 -7.00
CA SER A 84 -27.58 8.46 -7.03
C SER A 84 -28.55 7.37 -7.47
N THR A 85 -28.19 6.62 -8.51
CA THR A 85 -29.02 5.53 -9.07
C THR A 85 -28.52 4.14 -8.66
N ALA A 86 -27.35 4.04 -8.04
CA ALA A 86 -26.84 2.78 -7.53
C ALA A 86 -25.88 3.02 -6.35
N SER A 87 -25.77 2.06 -5.45
CA SER A 87 -24.79 2.02 -4.36
C SER A 87 -24.07 0.67 -4.31
N MET A 88 -23.00 0.61 -3.55
CA MET A 88 -22.30 -0.63 -3.21
C MET A 88 -22.96 -1.23 -1.98
N ARG A 89 -23.45 -2.46 -2.08
CA ARG A 89 -24.09 -3.21 -1.00
C ARG A 89 -23.19 -4.37 -0.57
N PHE A 90 -23.06 -4.55 0.74
CA PHE A 90 -22.20 -5.57 1.32
C PHE A 90 -22.97 -6.40 2.35
N GLU A 91 -23.04 -7.71 2.14
CA GLU A 91 -23.64 -8.67 3.06
C GLU A 91 -22.59 -9.29 3.96
N VAL A 92 -22.59 -8.89 5.24
CA VAL A 92 -21.79 -9.52 6.29
C VAL A 92 -22.51 -10.79 6.76
N PRO A 93 -21.84 -11.96 6.75
CA PRO A 93 -22.46 -13.22 7.14
C PRO A 93 -22.68 -13.33 8.65
N ASP A 94 -23.57 -14.24 9.06
CA ASP A 94 -23.60 -14.77 10.44
C ASP A 94 -22.32 -15.59 10.70
N VAL A 95 -21.94 -15.76 11.98
CA VAL A 95 -20.84 -16.67 12.33
C VAL A 95 -21.20 -18.10 11.91
N GLY A 96 -20.27 -18.77 11.24
CA GLY A 96 -20.44 -20.14 10.76
C GLY A 96 -21.08 -20.25 9.37
N ASP A 97 -21.28 -19.15 8.64
CA ASP A 97 -21.69 -19.21 7.24
C ASP A 97 -20.68 -20.02 6.41
N PRO A 98 -21.12 -21.06 5.67
CA PRO A 98 -20.22 -21.92 4.92
C PRO A 98 -19.54 -21.23 3.74
N ARG A 99 -20.00 -20.05 3.32
CA ARG A 99 -19.41 -19.27 2.22
C ARG A 99 -18.17 -18.50 2.64
N GLY A 100 -18.05 -18.12 3.91
CA GLY A 100 -16.97 -17.30 4.44
C GLY A 100 -17.29 -16.70 5.80
N ALA A 101 -16.26 -16.29 6.54
CA ALA A 101 -16.40 -15.82 7.93
C ALA A 101 -16.72 -14.32 8.07
N TYR A 102 -16.55 -13.55 6.98
CA TYR A 102 -16.69 -12.09 6.98
C TYR A 102 -16.97 -11.59 5.55
N ALA A 103 -17.34 -10.31 5.40
CA ALA A 103 -17.37 -9.64 4.11
C ALA A 103 -16.08 -8.82 3.95
N GLY A 104 -15.36 -9.00 2.84
CA GLY A 104 -14.12 -8.27 2.63
C GLY A 104 -13.55 -8.47 1.23
N GLY A 105 -12.96 -7.41 0.71
CA GLY A 105 -12.31 -7.41 -0.59
C GLY A 105 -11.77 -6.04 -0.97
N THR A 106 -11.13 -5.98 -2.13
CA THR A 106 -10.52 -4.76 -2.67
C THR A 106 -11.00 -4.47 -4.09
N PHE A 107 -11.16 -3.18 -4.37
CA PHE A 107 -11.38 -2.60 -5.68
C PHE A 107 -10.05 -2.01 -6.15
N PHE A 108 -9.54 -2.51 -7.26
CA PHE A 108 -8.23 -2.11 -7.79
C PHE A 108 -8.29 -1.93 -9.30
N THR A 109 -7.30 -1.25 -9.86
CA THR A 109 -7.20 -0.99 -11.31
C THR A 109 -5.99 -1.69 -11.92
N THR A 110 -6.15 -2.21 -13.13
CA THR A 110 -5.06 -2.74 -13.95
C THR A 110 -4.22 -1.64 -14.60
N SER A 111 -4.80 -0.44 -14.75
CA SER A 111 -4.11 0.76 -15.24
C SER A 111 -3.89 1.73 -14.07
N PRO A 112 -2.65 1.96 -13.61
CA PRO A 112 -2.38 2.84 -12.47
C PRO A 112 -2.92 4.26 -12.65
N ARG A 113 -3.25 4.90 -11.52
CA ARG A 113 -3.71 6.28 -11.46
C ARG A 113 -2.71 7.18 -10.79
N ASP A 114 -2.58 8.40 -11.30
CA ASP A 114 -1.92 9.47 -10.57
C ASP A 114 -2.95 10.13 -9.66
N LEU A 115 -2.87 9.79 -8.38
CA LEU A 115 -3.73 10.32 -7.32
C LEU A 115 -3.01 11.38 -6.47
N SER A 116 -1.83 11.85 -6.91
CA SER A 116 -1.02 12.80 -6.14
C SER A 116 -1.69 14.15 -5.90
N GLY A 117 -2.71 14.48 -6.70
CA GLY A 117 -3.52 15.69 -6.53
C GLY A 117 -4.62 15.62 -5.47
N TYR A 118 -4.82 14.47 -4.80
CA TYR A 118 -5.93 14.23 -3.85
C TYR A 118 -5.41 13.96 -2.43
N ASN A 119 -6.01 14.59 -1.42
CA ASN A 119 -5.61 14.42 -0.03
C ASN A 119 -6.58 13.57 0.80
N ALA A 120 -7.65 13.08 0.20
CA ALA A 120 -8.58 12.14 0.82
C ALA A 120 -9.30 11.26 -0.22
N ILE A 121 -9.82 10.13 0.25
CA ILE A 121 -10.97 9.48 -0.37
C ILE A 121 -12.21 9.75 0.51
N THR A 122 -13.32 10.07 -0.12
CA THR A 122 -14.59 10.31 0.56
C THR A 122 -15.68 9.42 -0.01
N PHE A 123 -16.66 9.11 0.84
CA PHE A 123 -17.84 8.34 0.47
C PHE A 123 -18.93 8.53 1.52
N TRP A 124 -20.15 8.16 1.17
CA TRP A 124 -21.26 8.04 2.10
C TRP A 124 -21.45 6.58 2.48
N ALA A 125 -21.71 6.31 3.75
CA ALA A 125 -21.97 4.96 4.22
C ALA A 125 -23.13 4.91 5.22
N LYS A 126 -23.86 3.80 5.22
CA LYS A 126 -24.88 3.44 6.22
C LYS A 126 -24.93 1.94 6.43
N ALA A 127 -25.60 1.48 7.48
CA ALA A 127 -25.82 0.06 7.76
C ALA A 127 -27.29 -0.24 8.10
N SER A 128 -27.67 -1.52 8.06
CA SER A 128 -29.04 -1.96 8.39
C SER A 128 -29.35 -1.84 9.88
N GLN A 129 -28.31 -1.73 10.71
CA GLN A 129 -28.38 -1.54 12.15
C GLN A 129 -27.14 -0.75 12.63
N PRO A 130 -27.12 -0.24 13.88
CA PRO A 130 -25.90 0.32 14.46
C PRO A 130 -24.78 -0.73 14.53
N VAL A 131 -23.65 -0.44 13.89
CA VAL A 131 -22.49 -1.33 13.80
C VAL A 131 -21.19 -0.54 13.78
N THR A 132 -20.09 -1.23 14.01
CA THR A 132 -18.73 -0.74 13.78
C THR A 132 -18.13 -1.57 12.66
N ILE A 133 -17.80 -0.94 11.53
CA ILE A 133 -17.10 -1.60 10.43
C ILE A 133 -15.62 -1.72 10.80
N ASP A 134 -15.05 -2.92 10.65
CA ASP A 134 -13.67 -3.19 11.06
C ASP A 134 -12.69 -2.31 10.30
N VAL A 135 -12.73 -2.33 8.95
CA VAL A 135 -11.78 -1.59 8.13
C VAL A 135 -12.42 -0.99 6.90
N PHE A 136 -12.07 0.27 6.62
CA PHE A 136 -12.11 0.87 5.28
C PHE A 136 -10.73 1.43 4.94
N GLY A 137 -10.29 1.30 3.70
CA GLY A 137 -8.98 1.84 3.31
C GLY A 137 -8.71 1.91 1.81
N ILE A 138 -7.47 2.28 1.48
CA ILE A 138 -6.95 2.39 0.12
C ILE A 138 -5.57 1.72 0.02
N GLY A 139 -5.09 1.49 -1.20
CA GLY A 139 -3.72 1.02 -1.45
C GLY A 139 -3.55 -0.49 -1.48
N ASN A 140 -4.61 -1.27 -1.21
CA ASN A 140 -4.59 -2.71 -1.38
C ASN A 140 -4.88 -3.07 -2.85
N ASP A 141 -3.89 -3.58 -3.57
CA ASP A 141 -4.00 -4.02 -4.96
C ASP A 141 -3.68 -5.51 -5.15
N LEU A 142 -3.66 -6.27 -4.04
CA LEU A 142 -3.22 -7.66 -3.95
C LEU A 142 -1.74 -7.91 -4.33
N GLY A 143 -0.97 -6.84 -4.50
CA GLY A 143 0.47 -6.88 -4.69
C GLY A 143 1.22 -6.55 -3.41
N GLU A 144 2.23 -5.68 -3.53
CA GLU A 144 3.04 -5.23 -2.40
C GLU A 144 2.26 -4.37 -1.40
N ASN A 145 1.16 -3.76 -1.83
CA ASN A 145 0.34 -2.86 -1.00
C ASN A 145 1.17 -1.76 -0.32
N ARG A 146 2.15 -1.19 -1.04
CA ARG A 146 3.17 -0.27 -0.51
C ARG A 146 2.57 0.95 0.21
N TYR A 147 1.44 1.47 -0.28
CA TYR A 147 0.81 2.70 0.23
C TYR A 147 -0.56 2.42 0.83
N LEU A 148 -0.62 1.60 1.88
CA LEU A 148 -1.85 1.36 2.64
C LEU A 148 -2.16 2.54 3.57
N ALA A 149 -3.40 3.03 3.50
CA ALA A 149 -3.98 3.94 4.48
C ALA A 149 -5.39 3.48 4.82
N SER A 150 -5.73 3.37 6.10
CA SER A 150 -7.01 2.81 6.54
C SER A 150 -7.54 3.37 7.85
N LEU A 151 -8.86 3.29 8.01
CA LEU A 151 -9.56 3.52 9.26
C LEU A 151 -9.94 2.19 9.88
N ASN A 152 -9.65 2.04 11.16
CA ASN A 152 -10.12 0.92 11.95
C ASN A 152 -11.33 1.34 12.79
N GLY A 153 -12.42 0.60 12.72
CA GLY A 153 -13.59 0.82 13.56
C GLY A 153 -14.45 2.02 13.17
N THR A 154 -15.07 1.99 11.99
CA THR A 154 -15.97 3.06 11.54
C THR A 154 -17.40 2.81 12.02
N ASN A 155 -17.89 3.66 12.92
CA ASN A 155 -19.28 3.60 13.42
C ASN A 155 -20.28 4.07 12.35
N LEU A 156 -21.22 3.18 12.03
CA LEU A 156 -22.35 3.40 11.13
C LEU A 156 -23.68 3.10 11.83
N ASN A 157 -24.76 3.67 11.30
CA ASN A 157 -26.13 3.34 11.68
C ASN A 157 -27.03 3.41 10.46
N THR A 158 -28.34 3.45 10.66
CA THR A 158 -29.34 3.46 9.57
C THR A 158 -29.37 4.74 8.73
N ASN A 159 -28.66 5.79 9.15
CA ASN A 159 -28.54 7.04 8.42
C ASN A 159 -27.24 7.08 7.61
N TRP A 160 -27.32 7.71 6.44
CA TRP A 160 -26.13 8.02 5.64
C TRP A 160 -25.22 8.99 6.38
N LYS A 161 -23.95 8.64 6.45
CA LYS A 161 -22.87 9.43 7.05
C LYS A 161 -21.72 9.53 6.08
N GLN A 162 -21.18 10.73 5.91
CA GLN A 162 -19.96 10.91 5.15
C GLN A 162 -18.77 10.36 5.94
N VAL A 163 -17.94 9.57 5.25
CA VAL A 163 -16.68 9.05 5.73
C VAL A 163 -15.58 9.68 4.89
N ILE A 164 -14.49 10.06 5.56
CA ILE A 164 -13.31 10.66 4.94
C ILE A 164 -12.11 9.85 5.43
N ILE A 165 -11.32 9.32 4.50
CA ILE A 165 -10.02 8.70 4.80
C ILE A 165 -8.95 9.66 4.25
N PRO A 166 -8.28 10.42 5.12
CA PRO A 166 -7.14 11.25 4.72
C PRO A 166 -6.01 10.40 4.13
N ILE A 167 -5.36 10.95 3.11
CA ILE A 167 -4.18 10.35 2.49
C ILE A 167 -2.94 10.97 3.15
N PRO A 168 -2.09 10.17 3.81
CA PRO A 168 -0.99 10.68 4.63
C PRO A 168 0.00 11.55 3.85
N ASN A 169 0.43 11.07 2.67
CA ASN A 169 1.27 11.82 1.74
C ASN A 169 0.84 11.57 0.29
N PRO A 170 -0.04 12.42 -0.27
CA PRO A 170 -0.53 12.28 -1.65
C PRO A 170 0.56 12.22 -2.69
N GLU A 171 1.66 12.96 -2.53
CA GLU A 171 2.74 13.05 -3.52
C GLU A 171 3.37 11.70 -3.87
N LYS A 172 3.21 10.69 -2.99
CA LYS A 172 3.69 9.32 -3.22
C LYS A 172 2.78 8.51 -4.16
N LEU A 173 1.53 8.93 -4.39
CA LEU A 173 0.52 8.17 -5.13
C LEU A 173 0.49 8.50 -6.64
N THR A 174 1.65 8.51 -7.30
CA THR A 174 1.75 8.84 -8.75
C THR A 174 1.34 7.68 -9.68
N ALA A 175 1.26 6.46 -9.14
CA ALA A 175 0.90 5.24 -9.86
C ALA A 175 0.12 4.25 -8.97
N ALA A 176 -0.92 4.74 -8.29
CA ALA A 176 -1.74 3.94 -7.38
C ALA A 176 -2.64 2.94 -8.13
N ARG A 177 -2.78 1.73 -7.59
CA ARG A 177 -3.64 0.66 -8.13
C ARG A 177 -4.76 0.23 -7.20
N GLY A 178 -4.54 0.20 -5.88
CA GLY A 178 -5.57 -0.13 -4.88
C GLY A 178 -6.45 1.07 -4.58
N MET A 179 -7.70 1.06 -5.06
CA MET A 179 -8.59 2.22 -5.06
C MET A 179 -9.47 2.31 -3.82
N PHE A 180 -9.97 1.18 -3.32
CA PHE A 180 -10.79 1.12 -2.11
C PHE A 180 -10.86 -0.33 -1.63
N PHE A 181 -10.77 -0.56 -0.32
CA PHE A 181 -10.99 -1.88 0.25
C PHE A 181 -11.77 -1.78 1.56
N TYR A 182 -12.35 -2.91 1.95
CA TYR A 182 -13.12 -3.02 3.18
C TYR A 182 -12.96 -4.39 3.82
N SER A 183 -13.23 -4.46 5.12
CA SER A 183 -13.41 -5.70 5.86
C SER A 183 -14.43 -5.48 6.97
N ALA A 184 -15.34 -6.44 7.14
CA ALA A 184 -16.40 -6.41 8.13
C ALA A 184 -16.82 -7.82 8.56
N GLY A 185 -16.66 -8.13 9.85
CA GLY A 185 -17.12 -9.36 10.49
C GLY A 185 -18.49 -9.23 11.17
N ALA A 186 -19.07 -10.37 11.53
CA ALA A 186 -20.34 -10.44 12.27
C ALA A 186 -20.24 -9.72 13.63
N ILE A 187 -21.32 -9.06 14.05
CA ILE A 187 -21.43 -8.42 15.37
C ILE A 187 -22.39 -9.23 16.24
N ASN A 188 -21.92 -9.65 17.43
CA ASN A 188 -22.67 -10.55 18.31
C ASN A 188 -23.15 -11.82 17.58
N GLU A 189 -22.25 -12.43 16.82
CA GLU A 189 -22.48 -13.61 15.98
C GLU A 189 -23.49 -13.41 14.82
N ARG A 190 -23.97 -12.19 14.62
CA ARG A 190 -24.97 -11.84 13.59
C ARG A 190 -24.39 -10.99 12.47
N GLY A 191 -24.73 -11.39 11.26
CA GLY A 191 -24.53 -10.67 10.02
C GLY A 191 -25.43 -9.46 9.90
N TYR A 192 -25.13 -8.62 8.92
CA TYR A 192 -25.85 -7.40 8.61
C TYR A 192 -25.54 -6.94 7.20
N THR A 193 -26.22 -5.89 6.75
CA THR A 193 -25.91 -5.27 5.46
C THR A 193 -25.43 -3.85 5.70
N PHE A 194 -24.42 -3.43 4.95
CA PHE A 194 -24.04 -2.03 4.87
C PHE A 194 -23.91 -1.59 3.42
N TRP A 195 -24.05 -0.28 3.21
CA TRP A 195 -24.01 0.35 1.91
C TRP A 195 -22.97 1.45 1.90
N VAL A 196 -22.32 1.61 0.75
CA VAL A 196 -21.36 2.67 0.45
C VAL A 196 -21.74 3.30 -0.89
N ASP A 197 -21.70 4.62 -0.99
CA ASP A 197 -22.07 5.35 -2.20
C ASP A 197 -21.16 6.58 -2.38
N GLN A 198 -21.05 7.08 -3.60
CA GLN A 198 -20.27 8.27 -3.99
C GLN A 198 -18.80 8.18 -3.58
N VAL A 199 -18.15 7.06 -3.87
CA VAL A 199 -16.74 6.79 -3.57
C VAL A 199 -15.84 7.52 -4.57
N ARG A 200 -15.10 8.51 -4.08
CA ARG A 200 -14.20 9.31 -4.92
C ARG A 200 -13.02 9.89 -4.14
N TYR A 201 -11.93 10.12 -4.85
CA TYR A 201 -10.81 10.90 -4.36
C TYR A 201 -11.10 12.40 -4.46
N GLU A 202 -10.74 13.14 -3.42
CA GLU A 202 -10.97 14.58 -3.29
C GLU A 202 -9.74 15.31 -2.75
N ASN A 203 -9.65 16.60 -3.09
CA ASN A 203 -8.69 17.51 -2.50
C ASN A 203 -9.45 18.49 -1.58
N LEU A 204 -9.49 18.15 -0.30
CA LEU A 204 -10.22 18.86 0.72
C LEU A 204 -9.34 19.94 1.36
N GLY A 205 -9.74 21.20 1.22
CA GLY A 205 -9.09 22.32 1.94
C GLY A 205 -9.40 22.40 3.43
N THR A 206 -10.15 21.42 3.96
CA THR A 206 -10.72 21.42 5.31
C THR A 206 -10.07 20.37 6.23
N LEU A 207 -9.10 19.60 5.73
CA LEU A 207 -8.23 18.76 6.56
C LEU A 207 -7.12 19.63 7.17
N ALA A 208 -6.92 19.52 8.47
CA ALA A 208 -5.97 20.36 9.21
C ALA A 208 -5.15 19.55 10.21
N HIS A 209 -4.10 20.19 10.75
CA HIS A 209 -3.30 19.66 11.86
C HIS A 209 -2.81 18.23 11.65
N ALA A 210 -2.26 17.95 10.46
CA ALA A 210 -1.65 16.66 10.18
C ALA A 210 -0.49 16.41 11.16
N GLU A 211 -0.59 15.32 11.91
CA GLU A 211 0.45 14.81 12.80
C GLU A 211 0.86 13.43 12.33
N PHE A 212 2.16 13.14 12.42
CA PHE A 212 2.74 11.89 11.94
C PHE A 212 3.53 11.26 13.07
N THR A 213 3.56 9.93 13.13
CA THR A 213 4.17 9.21 14.25
C THR A 213 4.88 7.97 13.74
N ILE A 214 6.06 7.72 14.31
CA ILE A 214 6.80 6.45 14.24
C ILE A 214 7.11 6.02 15.68
N PHE A 215 7.32 4.73 15.91
CA PHE A 215 7.60 4.17 17.25
C PHE A 215 6.59 4.60 18.32
N ASP A 216 5.31 4.74 17.94
CA ASP A 216 4.21 5.19 18.82
C ASP A 216 4.44 6.58 19.45
N GLY A 217 5.39 7.35 18.91
CA GLY A 217 5.73 8.70 19.35
C GLY A 217 6.89 8.73 20.35
N GLU A 218 7.47 7.58 20.66
CA GLU A 218 8.54 7.44 21.65
C GLU A 218 9.94 7.60 21.03
N ASP A 219 10.86 8.14 21.82
CA ASP A 219 12.29 8.18 21.49
C ASP A 219 12.99 6.95 22.07
N LEU A 220 13.21 5.95 21.21
CA LEU A 220 13.82 4.68 21.58
C LEU A 220 15.35 4.77 21.60
N ASN A 221 15.97 4.02 22.51
CA ASN A 221 17.43 3.82 22.56
C ASN A 221 17.72 2.33 22.54
N GLU A 222 18.39 1.86 21.49
CA GLU A 222 18.65 0.43 21.29
C GLU A 222 20.12 0.18 20.94
N THR A 223 20.59 -1.02 21.28
CA THR A 223 21.89 -1.53 20.91
C THR A 223 21.71 -2.70 19.95
N SER A 224 22.58 -2.82 18.95
CA SER A 224 22.48 -3.82 17.89
C SER A 224 23.87 -4.26 17.40
N PHE A 225 23.90 -5.32 16.60
CA PHE A 225 25.07 -5.83 15.89
C PHE A 225 24.82 -5.84 14.39
N ILE A 226 25.90 -5.84 13.61
CA ILE A 226 25.81 -5.98 12.15
C ILE A 226 25.05 -7.26 11.80
N GLY A 227 24.09 -7.15 10.87
CA GLY A 227 23.24 -8.26 10.42
C GLY A 227 21.85 -8.30 11.08
N ILE A 228 21.65 -7.60 12.20
CA ILE A 228 20.33 -7.50 12.84
C ILE A 228 19.46 -6.50 12.09
N SER A 229 18.24 -6.92 11.78
CA SER A 229 17.19 -6.07 11.21
C SER A 229 15.92 -6.10 12.04
N ARG A 230 15.14 -5.03 11.94
CA ARG A 230 13.82 -4.91 12.57
C ARG A 230 12.89 -4.04 11.72
N PRO A 231 11.57 -4.30 11.72
CA PRO A 231 10.62 -3.42 11.07
C PRO A 231 10.48 -2.10 11.84
N LEU A 232 10.21 -1.02 11.12
CA LEU A 232 9.67 0.21 11.70
C LEU A 232 8.29 -0.09 12.31
N SER A 233 8.08 0.31 13.56
CA SER A 233 6.84 0.06 14.30
C SER A 233 6.11 1.36 14.62
N GLY A 234 4.86 1.25 15.09
CA GLY A 234 4.08 2.38 15.60
C GLY A 234 3.86 3.52 14.59
N VAL A 235 3.76 3.17 13.30
CA VAL A 235 3.58 4.14 12.21
C VAL A 235 2.11 4.50 12.10
N SER A 236 1.80 5.79 12.27
CA SER A 236 0.44 6.30 12.11
C SER A 236 0.43 7.77 11.70
N SER A 237 -0.74 8.23 11.27
CA SER A 237 -1.00 9.65 11.03
C SER A 237 -2.34 10.06 11.63
N LYS A 238 -2.45 11.32 12.03
CA LYS A 238 -3.65 11.89 12.63
C LYS A 238 -4.01 13.19 11.90
N PHE A 239 -5.29 13.40 11.66
CA PHE A 239 -5.80 14.57 10.95
C PHE A 239 -7.01 15.14 11.68
N ASN A 240 -7.12 16.47 11.74
CA ASN A 240 -8.35 17.11 12.16
C ASN A 240 -9.33 17.15 10.99
N LEU A 241 -10.51 16.55 11.20
CA LEU A 241 -11.60 16.55 10.22
C LEU A 241 -12.37 17.88 10.22
N PRO A 242 -13.19 18.16 9.19
CA PRO A 242 -14.03 19.36 9.15
C PRO A 242 -15.01 19.47 10.34
N THR A 243 -15.29 18.36 11.02
CA THR A 243 -16.09 18.29 12.23
C THR A 243 -15.35 18.73 13.49
N GLY A 244 -14.06 19.05 13.40
CA GLY A 244 -13.18 19.37 14.53
C GLY A 244 -12.68 18.14 15.30
N VAL A 245 -12.99 16.93 14.84
CA VAL A 245 -12.57 15.67 15.48
C VAL A 245 -11.24 15.23 14.89
N ASP A 246 -10.30 14.83 15.75
CA ASP A 246 -9.07 14.18 15.34
C ASP A 246 -9.36 12.73 14.92
N LEU A 247 -8.93 12.38 13.71
CA LEU A 247 -9.04 11.06 13.13
C LEU A 247 -7.66 10.45 12.99
N MET A 248 -7.47 9.28 13.61
CA MET A 248 -6.28 8.46 13.41
C MET A 248 -6.46 7.60 12.15
N VAL A 249 -5.41 7.53 11.35
CA VAL A 249 -5.29 6.72 10.14
C VAL A 249 -4.13 5.76 10.33
N ASN A 250 -4.38 4.47 10.16
CA ASN A 250 -3.34 3.47 10.07
C ASN A 250 -2.61 3.66 8.74
N THR A 251 -1.29 3.79 8.78
CA THR A 251 -0.49 4.31 7.68
C THR A 251 0.73 3.44 7.44
N ALA A 252 0.96 3.05 6.19
CA ALA A 252 2.17 2.34 5.79
C ALA A 252 3.44 3.23 5.88
N PRO A 253 4.60 2.66 6.25
CA PRO A 253 5.89 3.37 6.30
C PRO A 253 6.25 4.12 5.01
N ALA A 254 5.85 3.62 3.84
CA ALA A 254 6.23 4.21 2.55
C ALA A 254 5.69 5.64 2.31
N TYR A 255 4.69 6.08 3.09
CA TYR A 255 4.25 7.47 3.04
C TYR A 255 5.28 8.47 3.61
N PHE A 256 6.23 7.97 4.41
CA PHE A 256 7.23 8.77 5.10
C PHE A 256 8.56 8.75 4.36
N ASP A 257 9.26 9.88 4.41
CA ASP A 257 10.69 9.93 4.15
C ASP A 257 11.42 9.60 5.45
N ILE A 258 11.91 8.37 5.57
CA ILE A 258 12.63 7.90 6.75
C ILE A 258 14.13 8.04 6.50
N VAL A 259 14.85 8.57 7.48
CA VAL A 259 16.26 8.95 7.34
C VAL A 259 17.07 8.39 8.51
N SER A 260 18.20 7.76 8.17
CA SER A 260 19.29 7.45 9.09
C SER A 260 20.29 8.60 9.08
N SER A 261 20.65 9.12 10.25
CA SER A 261 21.68 10.17 10.36
C SER A 261 23.07 9.69 9.92
N ASP A 262 23.33 8.38 10.02
CA ASP A 262 24.52 7.71 9.51
C ASP A 262 24.15 6.37 8.83
N PRO A 263 23.96 6.39 7.49
CA PRO A 263 23.67 5.19 6.71
C PRO A 263 24.79 4.14 6.70
N SER A 264 26.01 4.48 7.15
CA SER A 264 27.08 3.48 7.30
C SER A 264 26.89 2.60 8.53
N VAL A 265 26.05 3.01 9.49
CA VAL A 265 25.69 2.24 10.68
C VAL A 265 24.41 1.45 10.45
N ALA A 266 23.34 2.10 9.99
CA ALA A 266 22.10 1.42 9.65
C ALA A 266 21.39 2.05 8.45
N THR A 267 20.82 1.19 7.61
CA THR A 267 20.05 1.54 6.43
C THR A 267 18.59 1.15 6.60
N LEU A 268 17.75 1.66 5.71
CA LEU A 268 16.35 1.25 5.61
C LEU A 268 16.06 0.77 4.19
N ASP A 269 15.18 -0.24 4.08
CA ASP A 269 14.61 -0.64 2.80
C ASP A 269 13.28 0.07 2.52
N ASP A 270 12.75 -0.17 1.31
CA ASP A 270 11.48 0.40 0.83
C ASP A 270 10.25 -0.07 1.61
N SER A 271 10.37 -1.13 2.40
CA SER A 271 9.30 -1.67 3.26
C SER A 271 9.36 -1.10 4.69
N GLY A 272 10.36 -0.28 5.00
CA GLY A 272 10.56 0.28 6.33
C GLY A 272 11.31 -0.66 7.29
N ASN A 273 12.03 -1.67 6.80
CA ASN A 273 12.92 -2.45 7.66
C ASN A 273 14.23 -1.71 7.89
N ILE A 274 14.62 -1.56 9.15
CA ILE A 274 15.87 -0.96 9.60
C ILE A 274 16.89 -2.10 9.73
N SER A 275 18.00 -2.01 9.01
CA SER A 275 19.08 -3.01 9.04
C SER A 275 20.37 -2.40 9.56
N THR A 276 20.99 -3.04 10.55
CA THR A 276 22.32 -2.66 11.05
C THR A 276 23.37 -3.22 10.11
N VAL A 277 24.10 -2.35 9.40
CA VAL A 277 25.00 -2.75 8.31
C VAL A 277 26.48 -2.47 8.61
N GLY A 278 26.78 -1.65 9.60
CA GLY A 278 28.14 -1.31 9.97
C GLY A 278 28.27 -0.84 11.41
N GLY A 279 29.50 -0.54 11.81
CA GLY A 279 29.84 -0.12 13.16
C GLY A 279 31.25 -0.59 13.57
N PRO A 280 31.68 -0.30 14.82
CA PRO A 280 30.91 0.33 15.89
C PRO A 280 30.55 1.80 15.61
N GLY A 281 29.35 2.23 16.02
CA GLY A 281 28.85 3.57 15.71
C GLY A 281 27.46 3.84 16.27
N ASN A 282 26.96 5.06 16.10
CA ASN A 282 25.59 5.43 16.48
C ASN A 282 24.92 6.08 15.27
N THR A 283 23.63 5.80 15.09
CA THR A 283 22.78 6.54 14.15
C THR A 283 21.44 6.87 14.80
N GLN A 284 20.81 7.93 14.34
CA GLN A 284 19.44 8.26 14.69
C GLN A 284 18.54 8.06 13.47
N ILE A 285 17.50 7.26 13.63
CA ILE A 285 16.44 7.09 12.65
C ILE A 285 15.32 8.06 12.99
N THR A 286 14.97 8.92 12.04
CA THR A 286 13.85 9.87 12.12
C THR A 286 13.01 9.77 10.85
N ALA A 287 11.79 10.29 10.87
CA ALA A 287 10.94 10.31 9.69
C ALA A 287 10.25 11.65 9.51
N ARG A 288 9.84 11.95 8.27
CA ARG A 288 9.05 13.14 7.94
C ARG A 288 8.06 12.85 6.83
N VAL A 289 7.01 13.66 6.76
CA VAL A 289 6.09 13.72 5.62
C VAL A 289 6.10 15.14 5.09
N GLY A 290 6.59 15.32 3.87
CA GLY A 290 6.90 16.63 3.33
C GLY A 290 7.87 17.38 4.24
N ASN A 291 7.43 18.52 4.79
CA ASN A 291 8.22 19.32 5.73
C ASN A 291 7.90 19.06 7.21
N THR A 292 6.98 18.15 7.51
CA THR A 292 6.55 17.86 8.88
C THR A 292 7.31 16.66 9.42
N THR A 293 8.11 16.87 10.46
CA THR A 293 8.78 15.77 11.18
C THR A 293 7.75 14.93 11.93
N ALA A 294 7.91 13.61 11.89
CA ALA A 294 7.11 12.68 12.69
C ALA A 294 7.56 12.70 14.16
N ASN A 295 6.63 12.46 15.07
CA ASN A 295 6.94 12.20 16.48
C ASN A 295 7.57 10.81 16.63
N GLY A 296 8.50 10.69 17.57
CA GLY A 296 9.28 9.48 17.84
C GLY A 296 10.56 9.37 17.01
N SER A 297 11.53 8.65 17.55
CA SER A 297 12.81 8.37 16.89
C SER A 297 13.47 7.11 17.44
N LEU A 298 14.47 6.59 16.74
CA LEU A 298 15.31 5.51 17.24
C LEU A 298 16.76 5.94 17.24
N ARG A 299 17.38 6.02 18.41
CA ARG A 299 18.83 6.06 18.54
C ARG A 299 19.34 4.62 18.58
N LEU A 300 20.01 4.21 17.52
CA LEU A 300 20.60 2.88 17.38
C LEU A 300 22.12 2.95 17.58
N GLN A 301 22.63 2.21 18.54
CA GLN A 301 24.06 1.99 18.73
C GLN A 301 24.45 0.63 18.15
N SER A 302 25.24 0.63 17.07
CA SER A 302 25.89 -0.59 16.59
C SER A 302 27.15 -0.85 17.39
N LEU A 303 27.28 -2.05 17.97
CA LEU A 303 28.50 -2.52 18.60
C LEU A 303 29.51 -3.08 17.60
N GLY A 304 29.16 -3.11 16.30
CA GLY A 304 29.98 -3.69 15.25
C GLY A 304 29.62 -5.15 14.98
N GLN A 305 30.61 -5.93 14.55
CA GLN A 305 30.42 -7.36 14.30
C GLN A 305 30.20 -8.08 15.62
N PHE A 306 29.25 -9.01 15.64
CA PHE A 306 29.06 -9.89 16.79
C PHE A 306 30.23 -10.88 16.87
N GLU A 307 30.85 -10.97 18.04
CA GLU A 307 31.92 -11.92 18.31
C GLU A 307 31.30 -13.19 18.89
N PHE A 308 31.22 -14.24 18.07
CA PHE A 308 30.67 -15.52 18.50
C PHE A 308 31.53 -16.16 19.60
N PRO A 309 30.92 -16.75 20.64
CA PRO A 309 31.66 -17.62 21.53
C PRO A 309 32.19 -18.84 20.76
N PRO A 310 33.26 -19.49 21.24
CA PRO A 310 33.72 -20.74 20.64
C PRO A 310 32.60 -21.78 20.63
N THR A 311 32.46 -22.50 19.51
CA THR A 311 31.52 -23.63 19.44
C THR A 311 31.88 -24.66 20.51
N PRO A 312 30.92 -25.05 21.37
CA PRO A 312 31.16 -26.09 22.36
C PRO A 312 31.63 -27.41 21.69
N ALA A 313 32.62 -28.06 22.29
CA ALA A 313 33.25 -29.27 21.75
C ALA A 313 33.07 -30.51 22.65
N GLN A 314 32.27 -30.40 23.72
CA GLN A 314 31.98 -31.53 24.61
C GLN A 314 31.06 -32.53 23.92
N ASP A 315 31.16 -33.81 24.29
CA ASP A 315 30.22 -34.83 23.81
C ASP A 315 28.80 -34.45 24.26
N PRO A 316 27.79 -34.42 23.36
CA PRO A 316 26.41 -34.15 23.74
C PRO A 316 25.90 -35.01 24.92
N ALA A 317 26.41 -36.23 25.09
CA ALA A 317 26.04 -37.10 26.21
C ALA A 317 26.49 -36.57 27.59
N ASP A 318 27.48 -35.68 27.60
CA ASP A 318 28.04 -35.07 28.81
C ASP A 318 27.53 -33.62 29.03
N VAL A 319 26.56 -33.16 28.22
CA VAL A 319 26.04 -31.79 28.27
C VAL A 319 24.55 -31.77 28.58
N ILE A 320 24.17 -31.02 29.61
CA ILE A 320 22.79 -30.60 29.83
C ILE A 320 22.66 -29.18 29.26
N SER A 321 22.06 -29.06 28.07
CA SER A 321 21.86 -27.77 27.43
C SER A 321 20.56 -27.12 27.88
N ILE A 322 20.64 -25.85 28.28
CA ILE A 322 19.48 -25.03 28.67
C ILE A 322 19.02 -24.21 27.46
N PHE A 323 19.93 -23.59 26.73
CA PHE A 323 19.66 -22.86 25.50
C PHE A 323 20.88 -22.93 24.57
N SER A 324 20.71 -23.59 23.43
CA SER A 324 21.76 -23.80 22.42
C SER A 324 21.14 -24.24 21.10
N ASP A 325 21.73 -23.79 19.99
CA ASP A 325 21.46 -24.34 18.66
C ASP A 325 22.41 -25.51 18.29
N VAL A 326 23.37 -25.85 19.17
CA VAL A 326 24.37 -26.92 18.95
C VAL A 326 23.97 -28.22 19.64
N TYR A 327 23.40 -28.14 20.85
CA TYR A 327 22.98 -29.30 21.64
C TYR A 327 21.46 -29.37 21.78
N GLU A 328 20.94 -30.57 22.02
CA GLU A 328 19.53 -30.74 22.35
C GLU A 328 19.23 -30.12 23.72
N ASN A 329 18.34 -29.13 23.73
CA ASN A 329 17.95 -28.43 24.95
C ASN A 329 16.99 -29.28 25.77
N VAL A 330 17.22 -29.35 27.08
CA VAL A 330 16.21 -29.88 27.99
C VAL A 330 15.09 -28.86 28.15
N PRO A 331 13.84 -29.27 28.40
CA PRO A 331 12.76 -28.35 28.66
C PRO A 331 13.07 -27.43 29.84
N VAL A 332 12.88 -26.13 29.64
CA VAL A 332 13.00 -25.09 30.67
C VAL A 332 11.63 -24.47 30.85
N ASP A 333 11.13 -24.48 32.08
CA ASP A 333 9.80 -23.93 32.37
C ASP A 333 9.75 -22.42 32.11
N PHE A 334 10.84 -21.70 32.39
CA PHE A 334 10.93 -20.25 32.19
C PHE A 334 12.38 -19.73 32.19
N TYR A 335 12.79 -19.03 31.12
CA TYR A 335 14.14 -18.46 31.02
C TYR A 335 14.29 -17.10 31.74
N ASN A 336 13.24 -16.28 31.76
CA ASN A 336 13.25 -14.98 32.44
C ASN A 336 11.88 -14.62 33.04
N GLY A 337 11.89 -14.38 34.36
CA GLY A 337 10.83 -13.94 35.26
C GLY A 337 9.80 -12.94 34.76
N PHE A 338 10.29 -11.86 34.11
CA PHE A 338 9.59 -10.59 33.93
C PHE A 338 8.59 -10.29 35.05
N TRP A 339 9.03 -10.42 36.31
CA TRP A 339 8.14 -10.44 37.46
C TRP A 339 7.40 -9.10 37.58
N GLU A 340 6.10 -9.11 37.27
CA GLU A 340 5.25 -7.95 37.50
C GLU A 340 5.11 -7.68 39.01
N PRO A 341 5.05 -6.40 39.45
CA PRO A 341 4.87 -5.20 38.62
C PRO A 341 6.16 -4.41 38.32
N PHE A 342 7.34 -4.81 38.81
CA PHE A 342 8.50 -3.90 38.87
C PHE A 342 9.86 -4.54 38.54
N GLN A 343 10.10 -4.86 37.27
CA GLN A 343 11.45 -5.12 36.75
C GLN A 343 11.79 -4.12 35.64
N THR A 344 12.97 -3.50 35.70
CA THR A 344 13.47 -2.55 34.68
C THR A 344 14.49 -3.18 33.74
N THR A 345 14.93 -4.40 34.01
CA THR A 345 15.86 -5.16 33.16
C THR A 345 15.06 -5.93 32.11
N LEU A 346 15.31 -5.62 30.84
CA LEU A 346 14.77 -6.33 29.69
C LEU A 346 15.84 -7.27 29.11
N SER A 347 15.43 -8.39 28.51
CA SER A 347 16.26 -9.17 27.59
C SER A 347 15.85 -8.84 26.16
N ALA A 348 16.73 -9.09 25.21
CA ALA A 348 16.44 -8.97 23.79
C ALA A 348 16.88 -10.27 23.13
N ASP A 349 15.90 -11.00 22.60
CA ASP A 349 16.16 -12.22 21.87
C ASP A 349 16.44 -11.84 20.41
N PHE A 350 17.54 -12.34 19.85
CA PHE A 350 17.91 -12.03 18.46
C PHE A 350 18.63 -13.21 17.82
N THR A 351 18.63 -13.24 16.48
CA THR A 351 19.30 -14.28 15.70
C THR A 351 20.37 -13.64 14.82
N ILE A 352 21.57 -14.23 14.80
CA ILE A 352 22.66 -13.84 13.89
C ILE A 352 23.19 -15.10 13.23
N ASP A 353 23.23 -15.11 11.90
CA ASP A 353 23.74 -16.23 11.09
C ASP A 353 23.09 -17.61 11.40
N GLY A 354 21.86 -17.60 11.92
CA GLY A 354 21.10 -18.80 12.28
C GLY A 354 21.25 -19.23 13.76
N ASP A 355 22.16 -18.63 14.51
CA ASP A 355 22.29 -18.82 15.95
C ASP A 355 21.36 -17.85 16.69
N ASN A 356 20.60 -18.38 17.64
CA ASN A 356 19.68 -17.67 18.50
C ASN A 356 20.39 -17.25 19.80
N PHE A 357 20.12 -16.03 20.24
CA PHE A 357 20.63 -15.43 21.47
C PHE A 357 19.45 -14.99 22.32
N LEU A 358 19.56 -15.19 23.63
CA LEU A 358 18.56 -14.87 24.65
C LEU A 358 19.17 -13.96 25.73
#